data_AF-A0A967KFP8-F1
#
_entry.id   AF-A0A967KFP8-F1
#
_cell.length_a   1.000
_cell.length_b   1.000
_cell.length_c   1.000
_cell.angle_alpha   90.00
_cell.angle_beta   90.00
_cell.angle_gamma   90.00
#
_symmetry.space_group_name_H-M   'P 1'
#
loop_
_entity.id
_entity.type
_entity.pdbx_description
1 polymer ?
#
loop_
_entity_poly.entity_id
_entity_poly.type
_entity_poly.pdbx_seq_one_letter_code
_entity_poly.pdbx_strand_id
1 'polypeptide(L)'
;MSESQVDLSVIRGDWYYHMGYVTNAMNRTLDRAQRLWSEVAAEAGDEEVGQQLEAQCAMWAALTSDLDDKGAVRTGDQAFLDFIAACRSTKDSCDALETALGAGGSSSIYDSTLEQFTEACRQARGICDDLEMMREQRPDG
;
A
#
# COMPACT_ATOMS: atom_id res chain seq x y z
N MET A 1 -27.79 -37.29 6.12
CA MET A 1 -27.11 -35.99 6.15
C MET A 1 -26.75 -35.68 4.72
N SER A 2 -27.50 -34.82 4.02
CA SER A 2 -27.13 -34.45 2.66
C SER A 2 -25.88 -33.58 2.73
N GLU A 3 -24.85 -33.92 1.98
CA GLU A 3 -23.75 -33.02 1.67
C GLU A 3 -24.34 -31.87 0.85
N SER A 4 -24.86 -30.85 1.54
CA SER A 4 -25.16 -29.56 0.91
C SER A 4 -23.81 -29.01 0.44
N GLN A 5 -23.55 -29.14 -0.86
CA GLN A 5 -22.44 -28.51 -1.53
C GLN A 5 -22.48 -27.02 -1.15
N VAL A 6 -21.50 -26.58 -0.35
CA VAL A 6 -21.42 -25.21 0.10
C VAL A 6 -21.15 -24.36 -1.14
N ASP A 7 -22.10 -23.49 -1.47
CA ASP A 7 -21.94 -22.55 -2.56
C ASP A 7 -20.93 -21.46 -2.14
N LEU A 8 -19.66 -21.67 -2.48
CA LEU A 8 -18.58 -20.73 -2.21
C LEU A 8 -18.68 -19.46 -3.07
N SER A 9 -19.64 -19.33 -3.99
CA SER A 9 -19.84 -18.09 -4.76
C SER A 9 -20.19 -16.89 -3.87
N VAL A 10 -20.79 -17.14 -2.70
CA VAL A 10 -21.03 -16.13 -1.67
C VAL A 10 -19.71 -15.64 -1.04
N ILE A 11 -18.70 -16.51 -0.94
CA ILE A 11 -17.34 -16.17 -0.50
C ILE A 11 -16.54 -15.50 -1.63
N ARG A 12 -16.87 -15.76 -2.91
CA ARG A 12 -16.28 -14.99 -4.03
C ARG A 12 -16.65 -13.51 -3.95
N GLY A 13 -17.86 -13.16 -3.49
CA GLY A 13 -18.24 -11.78 -3.19
C GLY A 13 -17.39 -11.13 -2.11
N ASP A 14 -16.86 -11.92 -1.17
CA ASP A 14 -15.99 -11.47 -0.09
C ASP A 14 -14.63 -11.00 -0.64
N TRP A 15 -14.03 -11.74 -1.59
CA TRP A 15 -12.72 -11.37 -2.15
C TRP A 15 -12.74 -10.03 -2.90
N TYR A 16 -13.68 -9.84 -3.83
CA TYR A 16 -13.77 -8.59 -4.60
C TYR A 16 -14.16 -7.41 -3.70
N TYR A 17 -14.96 -7.65 -2.66
CA TYR A 17 -15.27 -6.64 -1.64
C TYR A 17 -14.01 -6.21 -0.87
N HIS A 18 -13.21 -7.16 -0.37
CA HIS A 18 -11.97 -6.89 0.33
C HIS A 18 -10.94 -6.20 -0.58
N MET A 19 -10.85 -6.61 -1.84
CA MET A 19 -10.02 -5.91 -2.83
C MET A 19 -10.43 -4.45 -3.00
N GLY A 20 -11.74 -4.17 -3.03
CA GLY A 20 -12.25 -2.81 -3.05
C GLY A 20 -11.87 -2.01 -1.80
N TYR A 21 -11.93 -2.64 -0.62
CA TYR A 21 -11.51 -2.02 0.63
C TYR A 21 -10.00 -1.69 0.62
N VAL A 22 -9.16 -2.68 0.31
CA VAL A 22 -7.70 -2.54 0.27
C VAL A 22 -7.28 -1.51 -0.77
N THR A 23 -7.95 -1.47 -1.93
CA THR A 23 -7.72 -0.45 -2.97
C THR A 23 -7.99 0.96 -2.45
N ASN A 24 -9.13 1.15 -1.76
CA ASN A 24 -9.48 2.44 -1.16
C ASN A 24 -8.54 2.85 -0.02
N ALA A 25 -8.10 1.88 0.79
CA ALA A 25 -7.12 2.10 1.84
C ALA A 25 -5.79 2.57 1.24
N MET A 26 -5.30 1.89 0.19
CA MET A 26 -4.07 2.27 -0.49
C MET A 26 -4.15 3.69 -1.07
N ASN A 27 -5.24 4.04 -1.77
CA ASN A 27 -5.45 5.40 -2.30
C ASN A 27 -5.30 6.47 -1.20
N ARG A 28 -6.03 6.31 -0.10
CA ARG A 28 -5.99 7.29 1.01
C ARG A 28 -4.63 7.37 1.68
N THR A 29 -3.95 6.24 1.82
CA THR A 29 -2.63 6.18 2.46
C THR A 29 -1.57 6.82 1.58
N LEU A 30 -1.58 6.59 0.26
CA LEU A 30 -0.66 7.23 -0.68
C LEU A 30 -0.92 8.73 -0.79
N ASP A 31 -2.18 9.16 -0.86
CA ASP A 31 -2.54 10.59 -0.83
C ASP A 31 -2.03 11.27 0.44
N ARG A 32 -2.18 10.59 1.59
CA ARG A 32 -1.67 11.07 2.87
C ARG A 32 -0.14 11.14 2.87
N ALA A 33 0.53 10.11 2.39
CA ALA A 33 1.99 10.05 2.34
C ALA A 33 2.55 11.18 1.45
N GLN A 34 1.98 11.40 0.26
CA GLN A 34 2.37 12.50 -0.63
C GLN A 34 2.17 13.88 0.01
N ARG A 35 1.04 14.09 0.66
CA ARG A 35 0.78 15.35 1.37
C ARG A 35 1.83 15.58 2.46
N LEU A 36 2.07 14.59 3.32
CA LEU A 36 3.04 14.70 4.40
C LEU A 36 4.46 14.88 3.85
N TRP A 37 4.82 14.19 2.77
CA TRP A 37 6.09 14.38 2.07
C TRP A 37 6.29 15.84 1.64
N SER A 38 5.26 16.48 1.07
CA SER A 38 5.33 17.89 0.67
C SER A 38 5.61 18.85 1.83
N GLU A 39 5.29 18.45 3.06
CA GLU A 39 5.53 19.22 4.27
C GLU A 39 6.95 18.97 4.84
N VAL A 40 7.54 17.79 4.62
CA VAL A 40 8.85 17.42 5.19
C VAL A 40 10.00 17.47 4.19
N ALA A 41 9.76 17.43 2.88
CA ALA A 41 10.78 17.25 1.85
C ALA A 41 11.92 18.29 1.93
N ALA A 42 11.57 19.56 2.18
CA ALA A 42 12.53 20.65 2.26
C ALA A 42 13.50 20.51 3.47
N GLU A 43 13.01 19.96 4.58
CA GLU A 43 13.79 19.75 5.80
C GLU A 43 14.53 18.42 5.79
N ALA A 44 13.93 17.40 5.18
CA ALA A 44 14.49 16.05 5.07
C ALA A 44 15.74 16.01 4.19
N GLY A 45 15.78 16.82 3.12
CA GLY A 45 16.95 16.90 2.22
C GLY A 45 17.27 15.61 1.46
N ASP A 46 16.33 14.65 1.42
CA ASP A 46 16.48 13.34 0.79
C ASP A 46 15.55 13.23 -0.43
N GLU A 47 16.11 13.48 -1.60
CA GLU A 47 15.34 13.40 -2.85
C GLU A 47 14.96 11.96 -3.23
N GLU A 48 15.68 10.95 -2.73
CA GLU A 48 15.46 9.55 -3.08
C GLU A 48 14.12 9.06 -2.51
N VAL A 49 13.83 9.38 -1.25
CA VAL A 49 12.55 9.02 -0.62
C VAL A 49 11.37 9.62 -1.39
N GLY A 50 11.50 10.87 -1.83
CA GLY A 50 10.49 11.54 -2.66
C GLY A 50 10.27 10.84 -4.00
N GLN A 51 11.36 10.53 -4.71
CA GLN A 51 11.30 9.83 -6.00
C GLN A 51 10.69 8.42 -5.86
N GLN A 52 11.03 7.69 -4.80
CA GLN A 52 10.47 6.37 -4.53
C GLN A 52 8.97 6.44 -4.22
N LEU A 53 8.52 7.43 -3.46
CA LEU A 53 7.11 7.66 -3.20
C LEU A 53 6.34 8.03 -4.48
N GLU A 54 6.88 8.94 -5.29
CA GLU A 54 6.29 9.30 -6.58
C GLU A 54 6.17 8.10 -7.52
N ALA A 55 7.22 7.28 -7.61
CA ALA A 55 7.20 6.04 -8.39
C ALA A 55 6.15 5.06 -7.86
N GLN A 56 6.05 4.86 -6.54
CA GLN A 56 5.04 4.01 -5.91
C GLN A 56 3.62 4.48 -6.25
N CYS A 57 3.35 5.80 -6.17
CA CYS A 57 2.07 6.38 -6.54
C CYS A 57 1.77 6.20 -8.04
N ALA A 58 2.75 6.37 -8.91
CA ALA A 58 2.58 6.18 -10.35
C ALA A 58 2.27 4.71 -10.70
N MET A 59 2.96 3.76 -10.07
CA MET A 59 2.70 2.33 -10.21
C MET A 59 1.29 1.97 -9.76
N TRP A 60 0.86 2.49 -8.61
CA TRP A 60 -0.50 2.26 -8.10
C TRP A 60 -1.58 2.86 -9.01
N ALA A 61 -1.36 4.07 -9.52
CA ALA A 61 -2.25 4.69 -10.48
C ALA A 61 -2.36 3.86 -11.78
N ALA A 62 -1.25 3.30 -12.26
CA ALA A 62 -1.26 2.41 -13.41
C ALA A 62 -2.09 1.14 -13.13
N LEU A 63 -1.86 0.48 -12.00
CA LEU A 63 -2.63 -0.73 -11.59
C LEU A 63 -4.13 -0.46 -11.48
N THR A 64 -4.52 0.69 -10.93
CA THR A 64 -5.93 1.04 -10.72
C THR A 64 -6.60 1.62 -11.97
N SER A 65 -5.83 2.00 -12.99
CA SER A 65 -6.36 2.38 -14.31
C SER A 65 -6.70 1.17 -15.19
N ASP A 66 -6.20 -0.02 -14.84
CA ASP A 66 -6.30 -1.24 -15.63
C ASP A 66 -6.87 -2.41 -14.81
N LEU A 67 -8.02 -2.16 -14.21
CA LEU A 67 -8.76 -3.15 -13.39
C LEU A 67 -9.32 -4.29 -14.25
N ASP A 68 -9.57 -5.44 -13.64
CA ASP A 68 -10.28 -6.55 -14.30
C ASP A 68 -11.77 -6.25 -14.56
N ASP A 69 -12.48 -7.21 -15.16
CA ASP A 69 -13.90 -7.11 -15.52
C ASP A 69 -14.82 -6.89 -14.31
N LYS A 70 -14.32 -7.12 -13.10
CA LYS A 70 -15.03 -6.94 -11.83
C LYS A 70 -14.51 -5.76 -11.02
N GLY A 71 -13.61 -4.95 -11.59
CA GLY A 71 -13.08 -3.74 -10.95
C GLY A 71 -12.01 -4.01 -9.89
N ALA A 72 -11.33 -5.16 -9.92
CA ALA A 72 -10.22 -5.46 -9.03
C ALA A 72 -8.85 -5.31 -9.71
N VAL A 73 -7.83 -4.97 -8.93
CA VAL A 73 -6.44 -4.94 -9.39
C VAL A 73 -6.01 -6.36 -9.80
N ARG A 74 -5.29 -6.46 -10.93
CA ARG A 74 -4.79 -7.75 -11.44
C ARG A 74 -3.57 -8.20 -10.64
N THR A 75 -3.82 -8.98 -9.60
CA THR A 75 -2.81 -9.45 -8.64
C THR A 75 -1.81 -10.48 -9.19
N GLY A 76 -2.03 -11.00 -10.40
CA GLY A 76 -1.17 -12.01 -11.03
C GLY A 76 -0.08 -11.46 -11.94
N ASP A 77 -0.12 -10.16 -12.27
CA ASP A 77 0.74 -9.59 -13.30
C ASP A 77 2.05 -9.03 -12.72
N GLN A 78 3.09 -8.93 -13.57
CA GLN A 78 4.40 -8.41 -13.16
C GLN A 78 4.31 -6.99 -12.58
N ALA A 79 3.45 -6.13 -13.14
CA ALA A 79 3.25 -4.78 -12.64
C ALA A 79 2.79 -4.74 -11.18
N PHE A 80 1.98 -5.73 -10.76
CA PHE A 80 1.57 -5.87 -9.37
C PHE A 80 2.75 -6.27 -8.48
N LEU A 81 3.56 -7.23 -8.91
CA LEU A 81 4.77 -7.66 -8.18
C LEU A 81 5.78 -6.52 -8.01
N ASP A 82 5.96 -5.73 -9.07
CA ASP A 82 6.85 -4.57 -9.06
C ASP A 82 6.35 -3.50 -8.07
N PHE A 83 5.03 -3.27 -8.02
CA PHE A 83 4.43 -2.39 -7.02
C PHE A 83 4.65 -2.88 -5.59
N ILE A 84 4.46 -4.17 -5.32
CA ILE A 84 4.72 -4.76 -3.99
C ILE A 84 6.19 -4.57 -3.58
N ALA A 85 7.13 -4.79 -4.51
CA ALA A 85 8.55 -4.55 -4.27
C ALA A 85 8.84 -3.08 -3.98
N ALA A 86 8.20 -2.15 -4.71
CA ALA A 86 8.30 -0.73 -4.46
C ALA A 86 7.80 -0.36 -3.06
N CYS A 87 6.67 -0.92 -2.59
CA CYS A 87 6.19 -0.66 -1.21
C CYS A 87 7.22 -1.02 -0.14
N ARG A 88 7.94 -2.14 -0.34
CA ARG A 88 9.01 -2.59 0.57
C ARG A 88 10.17 -1.60 0.58
N SER A 89 10.66 -1.25 -0.62
CA SER A 89 11.77 -0.31 -0.78
C SER A 89 11.44 1.07 -0.19
N THR A 90 10.29 1.64 -0.53
CA THR A 90 9.89 2.97 -0.05
C THR A 90 9.79 3.00 1.47
N LYS A 91 9.19 1.98 2.09
CA LYS A 91 9.13 1.88 3.55
C LYS A 91 10.53 1.86 4.16
N ASP A 92 11.43 1.02 3.63
CA ASP A 92 12.77 0.89 4.20
C ASP A 92 13.57 2.19 4.08
N SER A 93 13.39 2.95 3.00
CA SER A 93 13.97 4.28 2.85
C SER A 93 13.35 5.30 3.80
N CYS A 94 12.01 5.30 3.99
CA CYS A 94 11.36 6.16 4.98
C CYS A 94 11.89 5.87 6.41
N ASP A 95 12.04 4.60 6.79
CA ASP A 95 12.59 4.22 8.10
C ASP A 95 14.06 4.66 8.28
N ALA A 96 14.86 4.54 7.22
CA ALA A 96 16.24 5.00 7.22
C ALA A 96 16.31 6.53 7.39
N LEU A 97 15.44 7.27 6.72
CA LEU A 97 15.32 8.72 6.85
C LEU A 97 14.94 9.13 8.28
N GLU A 98 13.92 8.50 8.87
CA GLU A 98 13.50 8.76 10.26
C GLU A 98 14.66 8.55 11.25
N THR A 99 15.42 7.48 11.04
CA THR A 99 16.59 7.14 11.86
C THR A 99 17.70 8.18 11.68
N ALA A 100 18.00 8.57 10.44
CA ALA A 100 19.06 9.52 10.12
C ALA A 100 18.78 10.92 10.72
N LEU A 101 17.51 11.32 10.74
CA LEU A 101 17.08 12.60 11.29
C LEU A 101 16.80 12.55 12.80
N GLY A 102 16.92 11.37 13.43
CA GLY A 102 16.68 11.19 14.86
C GLY A 102 15.24 11.52 15.28
N ALA A 103 14.28 11.39 14.36
CA ALA A 103 12.89 11.78 14.56
C ALA A 103 12.01 10.67 15.17
N GLY A 104 12.58 9.48 15.38
CA GLY A 104 11.89 8.32 15.96
C GLY A 104 11.98 8.26 17.49
N GLY A 105 11.01 7.56 18.10
CA GLY A 105 10.98 7.30 19.55
C GLY A 105 10.11 8.25 20.37
N SER A 106 9.26 9.04 19.70
CA SER A 106 8.18 9.75 20.36
C SER A 106 7.19 8.78 21.03
N SER A 107 6.52 9.24 22.09
CA SER A 107 5.38 8.50 22.67
C SER A 107 4.11 8.58 21.80
N SER A 108 4.08 9.50 20.84
CA SER A 108 2.93 9.79 20.00
C SER A 108 3.37 10.09 18.57
N ILE A 109 2.79 9.36 17.62
CA ILE A 109 3.01 9.54 16.18
C ILE A 109 2.57 10.92 15.66
N TYR A 110 1.86 11.71 16.48
CA TYR A 110 1.40 13.05 16.11
C TYR A 110 2.41 14.13 16.45
N ASP A 111 3.54 13.77 17.05
CA ASP A 111 4.47 14.74 17.62
C ASP A 111 5.42 15.32 16.57
N SER A 112 5.59 14.64 15.42
CA SER A 112 6.29 15.21 14.26
C SER A 112 5.64 14.81 12.94
N THR A 113 5.67 15.72 11.95
CA THR A 113 5.19 15.44 10.59
C THR A 113 6.01 14.33 9.91
N LEU A 114 7.31 14.24 10.22
CA LEU A 114 8.19 13.19 9.71
C LEU A 114 7.78 11.81 10.22
N GLU A 115 7.45 11.66 11.50
CA GLU A 115 6.94 10.40 12.05
C GLU A 115 5.57 10.02 11.47
N GLN A 116 4.69 11.01 11.23
CA GLN A 116 3.43 10.76 10.52
C GLN A 116 3.66 10.28 9.08
N PHE A 117 4.65 10.86 8.41
CA PHE A 117 5.03 10.50 7.05
C PHE A 117 5.55 9.06 6.99
N THR A 118 6.51 8.73 7.87
CA THR A 118 7.12 7.40 7.91
C THR A 118 6.11 6.34 8.29
N GLU A 119 5.20 6.65 9.22
CA GLU A 119 4.07 5.79 9.56
C GLU A 119 3.10 5.60 8.37
N ALA A 120 2.87 6.61 7.54
CA ALA A 120 2.11 6.43 6.30
C ALA A 120 2.83 5.49 5.31
N CYS A 121 4.17 5.57 5.18
CA CYS A 121 4.94 4.60 4.38
C CYS A 121 4.81 3.17 4.93
N ARG A 122 4.86 2.99 6.26
CA ARG A 122 4.67 1.69 6.93
C ARG A 122 3.26 1.14 6.71
N GLN A 123 2.23 1.99 6.78
CA GLN A 123 0.86 1.61 6.48
C GLN A 123 0.69 1.19 5.03
N ALA A 124 1.28 1.92 4.08
CA ALA A 124 1.26 1.52 2.67
C ALA A 124 1.89 0.13 2.51
N ARG A 125 3.02 -0.13 3.16
CA ARG A 125 3.65 -1.45 3.18
C ARG A 125 2.76 -2.55 3.76
N GLY A 126 2.07 -2.29 4.87
CA GLY A 126 1.12 -3.23 5.48
C GLY A 126 -0.06 -3.54 4.56
N ILE A 127 -0.59 -2.54 3.86
CA ILE A 127 -1.63 -2.76 2.84
C ILE A 127 -1.07 -3.58 1.66
N CYS A 128 0.21 -3.43 1.30
CA CYS A 128 0.84 -4.30 0.31
C CYS A 128 0.98 -5.76 0.80
N ASP A 129 1.15 -6.02 2.10
CA ASP A 129 1.05 -7.40 2.65
C ASP A 129 -0.38 -7.95 2.49
N ASP A 130 -1.40 -7.14 2.75
CA ASP A 130 -2.79 -7.54 2.54
C ASP A 130 -3.06 -7.85 1.07
N LEU A 131 -2.53 -7.04 0.14
CA LEU A 131 -2.64 -7.30 -1.29
C LEU A 131 -1.96 -8.62 -1.71
N GLU A 132 -0.80 -8.96 -1.15
CA GLU A 132 -0.13 -10.25 -1.40
C GLU A 132 -0.97 -11.42 -0.86
N MET A 133 -1.55 -11.29 0.33
CA MET A 133 -2.47 -12.28 0.88
C MET A 133 -3.72 -12.42 0.00
N MET A 134 -4.28 -11.32 -0.49
CA MET A 134 -5.42 -11.35 -1.41
C MET A 134 -5.05 -12.04 -2.73
N ARG A 135 -3.84 -11.85 -3.26
CA ARG A 135 -3.37 -12.61 -4.43
C ARG A 135 -3.45 -14.12 -4.19
N GLU A 136 -2.98 -14.60 -3.04
CA GLU A 136 -2.97 -16.02 -2.68
C GLU A 136 -4.37 -16.61 -2.48
N GLN A 137 -5.33 -15.77 -2.09
CA GLN A 137 -6.72 -16.17 -1.83
C GLN A 137 -7.65 -15.96 -3.02
N ARG A 138 -7.11 -15.62 -4.21
CA ARG A 138 -7.94 -15.34 -5.39
C ARG A 138 -8.80 -16.57 -5.74
N PRO A 139 -10.14 -16.45 -5.86
CA PRO A 139 -11.03 -17.60 -6.02
C PRO A 139 -10.94 -18.35 -7.36
N ASP A 140 -10.22 -17.77 -8.32
CA ASP A 140 -10.11 -18.21 -9.71
C ASP A 140 -8.69 -18.76 -10.01
N GLY A 141 -7.85 -18.91 -8.97
CA GLY A 141 -6.51 -19.49 -9.04
C GLY A 141 -6.49 -21.01 -9.16
#